data_AF-A0A969MZH1-F1
#
_entry.id   AF-A0A969MZH1-F1
#
_cell.length_a   1.000
_cell.length_b   1.000
_cell.length_c   1.000
_cell.angle_alpha   90.00
_cell.angle_beta   90.00
_cell.angle_gamma   90.00
#
_symmetry.space_group_name_H-M   'P 1'
#
loop_
_entity.id
_entity.type
_entity.pdbx_description
1 polymer ?
#
loop_
_entity_poly.entity_id
_entity_poly.type
_entity_poly.pdbx_seq_one_letter_code
_entity_poly.pdbx_strand_id
1 'polypeptide(L)' 'SVYRCEPTEIIYFTEQFDFLRTLLQVGNAPVDSLAAAAVREIYQLRQGDRPWLVEAGRALSLLLKDDYDRLRVILKQIHP' A
#
# COMPACT_ATOMS: atom_id res chain seq x y z
N SER A 1 -20.27 16.38 -1.96
CA SER A 1 -19.81 15.77 -3.22
C SER A 1 -18.49 15.05 -2.98
N VAL A 2 -18.25 13.91 -3.63
CA VAL A 2 -16.98 13.18 -3.58
C VAL A 2 -16.31 13.28 -4.96
N TYR A 3 -15.02 13.58 -4.99
CA TYR A 3 -14.23 13.74 -6.22
C TYR A 3 -13.06 12.76 -6.21
N ARG A 4 -12.58 12.36 -7.40
CA ARG A 4 -11.35 11.57 -7.50
C ARG A 4 -10.14 12.46 -7.20
N CYS A 5 -9.17 11.91 -6.49
CA CYS A 5 -7.90 12.60 -6.26
C CYS A 5 -7.08 12.65 -7.55
N GLU A 6 -6.43 13.78 -7.77
CA GLU A 6 -5.44 13.96 -8.82
C GLU A 6 -4.13 13.21 -8.47
N PRO A 7 -3.28 12.85 -9.45
CA PRO A 7 -2.03 12.15 -9.20
C PRO A 7 -1.13 12.83 -8.15
N THR A 8 -1.09 14.16 -8.15
CA THR A 8 -0.32 14.96 -7.18
C THR A 8 -0.86 14.83 -5.76
N GLU A 9 -2.18 14.78 -5.60
CA GLU A 9 -2.84 14.58 -4.31
C GLU A 9 -2.58 13.16 -3.79
N ILE A 10 -2.58 12.16 -4.67
CA ILE A 10 -2.23 10.78 -4.32
C ILE A 10 -0.78 10.71 -3.84
N ILE A 11 0.14 11.33 -4.57
CA ILE A 11 1.57 11.38 -4.18
C ILE A 11 1.71 12.06 -2.82
N TYR A 12 1.11 13.23 -2.61
CA TYR A 12 1.18 13.92 -1.32
C TYR A 12 0.60 13.10 -0.17
N PHE A 13 -0.61 12.55 -0.34
CA PHE A 13 -1.28 11.74 0.67
C PHE A 13 -0.49 10.49 1.06
N THR A 14 0.24 9.91 0.11
CA THR A 14 0.98 8.65 0.29
C THR A 14 2.44 8.85 0.67
N GLU A 15 2.85 10.06 1.05
CA GLU A 15 4.14 10.28 1.73
C GLU A 15 4.16 9.62 3.11
N GLN A 16 2.99 9.52 3.75
CA GLN A 16 2.78 8.74 4.95
C GLN A 16 2.07 7.42 4.63
N PHE A 17 2.28 6.42 5.49
CA PHE A 17 1.82 5.05 5.26
C PHE A 17 0.59 4.66 6.08
N ASP A 18 -0.04 5.61 6.78
CA ASP A 18 -1.20 5.35 7.64
C ASP A 18 -2.40 4.77 6.86
N PHE A 19 -2.51 5.09 5.56
CA PHE A 19 -3.53 4.51 4.69
C PHE A 19 -3.44 2.99 4.59
N LEU A 20 -2.26 2.39 4.73
CA LEU A 20 -2.09 0.94 4.71
C LEU A 20 -2.84 0.29 5.88
N ARG A 21 -2.79 0.91 7.07
CA ARG A 21 -3.57 0.45 8.22
C ARG A 21 -5.06 0.46 7.90
N THR A 22 -5.55 1.54 7.31
CA THR A 22 -6.96 1.68 6.91
C THR A 22 -7.36 0.59 5.92
N LEU A 23 -6.56 0.35 4.87
CA LEU A 23 -6.83 -0.70 3.88
C LEU A 23 -6.89 -2.10 4.51
N LEU A 24 -5.97 -2.40 5.43
CA LEU A 24 -5.90 -3.70 6.11
C LEU A 24 -7.06 -3.96 7.08
N GLN A 25 -7.79 -2.91 7.47
CA GLN A 25 -8.95 -2.98 8.37
C GLN A 25 -10.31 -3.04 7.63
N VAL A 26 -10.32 -2.93 6.30
CA VAL A 26 -11.56 -2.99 5.51
C VAL A 26 -12.20 -4.38 5.64
N GLY A 27 -13.45 -4.45 6.08
CA GLY A 27 -14.23 -5.68 6.06
C GLY A 27 -14.82 -6.00 4.68
N ASN A 28 -15.14 -7.28 4.43
CA ASN A 28 -15.86 -7.73 3.24
C ASN A 28 -15.18 -7.44 1.88
N ALA A 29 -13.85 -7.37 1.85
CA ALA A 29 -13.06 -7.15 0.64
C ALA A 29 -11.80 -8.04 0.63
N PRO A 30 -11.19 -8.31 -0.54
CA PRO A 30 -9.89 -8.97 -0.62
C PRO A 30 -8.78 -8.00 -0.18
N VAL A 31 -8.69 -7.73 1.12
CA VAL A 31 -7.83 -6.70 1.73
C VAL A 31 -6.36 -6.81 1.35
N ASP A 32 -5.84 -8.03 1.21
CA ASP A 32 -4.44 -8.27 0.90
C ASP A 32 -4.11 -7.85 -0.53
N SER A 33 -4.97 -8.26 -1.47
CA SER A 33 -4.86 -7.84 -2.87
C SER A 33 -5.13 -6.35 -3.04
N LEU A 34 -6.03 -5.76 -2.26
CA LEU A 34 -6.30 -4.33 -2.26
C LEU A 34 -5.07 -3.54 -1.79
N ALA A 35 -4.47 -3.92 -0.67
CA ALA A 35 -3.25 -3.27 -0.16
C ALA A 35 -2.10 -3.39 -1.17
N ALA A 36 -1.90 -4.58 -1.74
CA ALA A 36 -0.86 -4.79 -2.75
C ALA A 36 -1.09 -3.97 -4.02
N ALA A 37 -2.34 -3.91 -4.52
CA ALA A 37 -2.70 -3.12 -5.69
C ALA A 37 -2.48 -1.63 -5.43
N ALA A 38 -2.91 -1.12 -4.28
CA ALA A 38 -2.70 0.29 -3.91
C ALA A 38 -1.22 0.65 -3.91
N VAL A 39 -0.36 -0.14 -3.25
CA VAL A 39 1.09 0.12 -3.23
C VAL A 39 1.68 0.09 -4.65
N ARG A 40 1.28 -0.87 -5.48
CA ARG A 40 1.77 -0.98 -6.87
C ARG A 40 1.36 0.22 -7.72
N GLU A 41 0.10 0.66 -7.62
CA GLU A 41 -0.38 1.83 -8.36
C GLU A 41 0.34 3.11 -7.94
N ILE A 42 0.53 3.33 -6.63
CA ILE A 42 1.27 4.49 -6.13
C ILE A 42 2.75 4.45 -6.56
N TYR A 43 3.39 3.28 -6.52
CA TYR A 43 4.76 3.10 -6.99
C TYR A 43 4.91 3.45 -8.48
N GLN A 44 3.93 3.08 -9.30
CA GLN A 44 3.89 3.46 -10.72
C GLN A 44 3.67 4.97 -10.91
N LEU A 45 2.75 5.59 -10.14
CA LEU A 45 2.52 7.03 -10.15
C LEU A 45 3.76 7.83 -9.73
N ARG A 46 4.55 7.29 -8.80
CA ARG A 46 5.86 7.81 -8.36
C ARG A 46 7.00 7.48 -9.32
N GLN A 47 6.71 6.97 -10.51
CA GLN A 47 7.70 6.66 -11.55
C GLN A 47 8.79 5.66 -11.11
N GLY A 48 8.42 4.69 -10.27
CA GLY A 48 9.34 3.65 -9.83
C GLY A 48 10.28 4.07 -8.69
N ASP A 49 9.86 4.98 -7.83
CA ASP A 49 10.57 5.39 -6.61
C ASP A 49 10.86 4.19 -5.68
N ARG A 50 12.05 3.60 -5.85
CA ARG A 50 12.51 2.43 -5.08
C ARG A 50 12.65 2.72 -3.58
N PRO A 51 13.24 3.85 -3.14
CA PRO A 51 13.22 4.23 -1.73
C PRO A 51 11.82 4.22 -1.11
N TRP A 52 10.83 4.83 -1.78
CA TRP A 52 9.45 4.82 -1.28
C TRP A 52 8.88 3.40 -1.17
N LEU A 53 9.14 2.54 -2.16
CA LEU A 53 8.68 1.14 -2.14
C LEU A 53 9.27 0.34 -0.97
N VAL A 54 10.54 0.57 -0.63
CA VAL A 54 11.20 -0.06 0.52
C VAL A 54 10.54 0.37 1.82
N GLU A 55 10.25 1.66 1.97
CA GLU A 55 9.57 2.18 3.17
C GLU A 55 8.12 1.68 3.27
N ALA A 56 7.40 1.58 2.16
CA ALA A 56 6.07 0.95 2.14
C ALA A 56 6.13 -0.52 2.61
N GLY A 57 7.13 -1.28 2.16
CA GLY A 57 7.37 -2.66 2.62
C GLY A 57 7.71 -2.75 4.11
N ARG A 58 8.50 -1.81 4.64
CA ARG A 58 8.80 -1.71 6.08
C ARG A 58 7.54 -1.39 6.89
N ALA A 59 6.73 -0.45 6.42
CA ALA A 59 5.46 -0.12 7.06
C ALA A 59 4.52 -1.33 7.14
N LEU A 60 4.37 -2.08 6.03
CA LEU A 60 3.62 -3.34 6.02
C LEU A 60 4.19 -4.37 7.01
N SER A 61 5.52 -4.49 7.08
CA SER A 61 6.19 -5.41 8.00
C SER A 61 5.90 -5.08 9.47
N LEU A 62 5.80 -3.79 9.80
CA LEU A 62 5.42 -3.35 11.15
C LEU A 62 3.94 -3.59 11.45
N LEU A 63 3.05 -3.33 10.47
CA LEU A 63 1.61 -3.52 10.62
C LEU A 63 1.21 -5.00 10.74
N LEU A 64 1.97 -5.90 10.10
CA LEU A 64 1.71 -7.34 10.03
C LEU A 64 2.79 -8.16 10.76
N LYS A 65 3.47 -7.56 11.75
CA LYS A 65 4.57 -8.20 12.51
C LYS A 65 4.17 -9.51 13.20
N ASP A 66 2.88 -9.69 13.48
CA ASP A 66 2.31 -10.86 14.15
C ASP A 66 1.65 -11.84 13.14
N ASP A 67 1.63 -11.51 11.84
CA ASP A 67 1.00 -12.29 10.76
C ASP A 67 1.91 -12.33 9.51
N TYR A 68 3.00 -13.08 9.63
CA TYR A 68 4.04 -13.19 8.59
C TYR A 68 3.55 -13.84 7.29
N ASP A 69 2.62 -14.79 7.37
CA ASP A 69 2.08 -15.46 6.19
C ASP A 69 1.29 -14.47 5.33
N ARG A 70 0.47 -13.64 5.96
CA ARG A 70 -0.27 -12.57 5.30
C ARG A 70 0.65 -11.50 4.72
N LEU A 71 1.67 -11.07 5.47
CA LEU A 71 2.70 -10.15 4.96
C LEU A 71 3.34 -10.69 3.68
N ARG A 72 3.73 -11.96 3.67
CA ARG A 72 4.38 -12.61 2.53
C ARG A 72 3.45 -12.68 1.31
N VAL A 73 2.15 -12.91 1.51
CA VAL A 73 1.14 -12.89 0.44
C VAL A 73 1.02 -11.51 -0.20
N ILE A 74 1.00 -10.45 0.60
CA ILE A 74 0.91 -9.06 0.11
C ILE A 74 2.17 -8.68 -0.66
N LEU A 75 3.36 -8.90 -0.07
CA LEU A 75 4.63 -8.52 -0.70
C LEU A 75 4.83 -9.17 -2.08
N LYS A 76 4.45 -10.44 -2.24
CA LYS A 76 4.49 -11.16 -3.52
C LYS A 76 3.57 -10.56 -4.60
N GLN A 77 2.54 -9.83 -4.21
CA GLN A 77 1.59 -9.22 -5.15
C GLN A 77 1.98 -7.79 -5.55
N ILE A 78 2.81 -7.10 -4.77
CA ILE A 78 3.24 -5.73 -5.07
C ILE A 78 4.16 -5.70 -6.30
N HIS A 79 5.12 -6.61 -6.34
CA HIS A 79 6.08 -6.74 -7.43
C HIS A 79 6.31 -8.24 -7.66
N PRO A 80 6.00 -8.79 -8.85
CA PRO A 80 6.39 -10.16 -9.18
C PRO A 80 7.91 -10.30 -9.25
#